data_AF-A0A645JF73-F1
#
_entry.id   AF-A0A645JF73-F1
#
_cell.length_a   1.000
_cell.length_b   1.000
_cell.length_c   1.000
_cell.angle_alpha   90.00
_cell.angle_beta   90.00
_cell.angle_gamma   90.00
#
_symmetry.space_group_name_H-M   'P 1'
#
loop_
_entity.id
_entity.type
_entity.pdbx_description
1 polymer ?
#
loop_
_entity_poly.entity_id
_entity_poly.type
_entity_poly.pdbx_seq_one_letter_code
_entity_poly.pdbx_strand_id
1 'polypeptide(L)'
;MANTQSRRRLFKRAVFVNLTNPKSIVFLAALFPQFILPQEPQLMQYVVLGVTTIVVDIIVMIGYATLATRIAGWIKGPKQMKALNKVFGSLFMLIGALLASARHA
;
A
#
# COMPACT_ATOMS: atom_id res chain seq x y z
N MET A 1 7.72 26.58 5.33
CA MET A 1 8.47 25.94 6.44
C MET A 1 7.71 24.68 6.83
N ALA A 2 8.23 23.49 6.53
CA ALA A 2 7.57 22.24 6.89
C ALA A 2 7.59 22.12 8.42
N ASN A 3 6.42 22.20 9.05
CA ASN A 3 6.27 22.06 10.49
C ASN A 3 6.78 20.66 10.88
N THR A 4 7.89 20.59 11.62
CA THR A 4 8.51 19.34 12.07
C THR A 4 7.62 18.68 13.11
N GLN A 5 6.56 18.02 12.65
CA GLN A 5 5.64 17.24 13.46
C GLN A 5 6.45 16.21 14.26
N SER A 6 6.18 16.06 15.55
CA SER A 6 6.89 15.06 16.35
C SER A 6 6.66 13.67 15.76
N ARG A 7 7.70 12.82 15.76
CA ARG A 7 7.65 11.44 15.22
C ARG A 7 6.46 10.66 15.79
N ARG A 8 6.15 10.87 17.07
CA ARG A 8 5.00 10.27 17.76
C ARG A 8 3.66 10.72 17.17
N ARG A 9 3.53 12.00 16.80
CA ARG A 9 2.32 12.54 16.18
C ARG A 9 2.14 12.02 14.75
N LEU A 10 3.23 11.91 13.99
CA LEU A 10 3.21 11.27 12.66
C LEU A 10 2.81 9.80 12.73
N PHE A 11 3.40 9.03 13.67
CA PHE A 11 3.06 7.63 13.88
C PHE A 11 1.58 7.45 14.26
N LYS A 12 1.09 8.20 15.26
CA LYS A 12 -0.32 8.15 15.66
C LYS A 12 -1.25 8.48 14.50
N ARG A 13 -0.92 9.49 13.69
CA ARG A 13 -1.70 9.84 12.50
C ARG A 13 -1.68 8.72 11.47
N ALA A 14 -0.52 8.14 11.19
CA ALA A 14 -0.38 7.03 10.25
C ALA A 14 -1.19 5.80 10.70
N VAL A 15 -1.12 5.45 12.00
CA VAL A 15 -1.94 4.38 12.59
C VAL A 15 -3.42 4.68 12.43
N PHE A 16 -3.85 5.90 12.81
CA PHE A 16 -5.27 6.26 12.72
C PHE A 16 -5.78 6.22 11.28
N VAL A 17 -5.05 6.80 10.33
CA VAL A 17 -5.41 6.76 8.91
C VAL A 17 -5.51 5.33 8.38
N ASN A 18 -4.58 4.45 8.76
CA ASN A 18 -4.62 3.04 8.36
C ASN A 18 -5.77 2.28 9.01
N LEU A 19 -6.02 2.46 10.31
CA LEU A 19 -7.14 1.82 11.01
C LEU A 19 -8.50 2.25 10.46
N THR A 20 -8.63 3.52 10.06
CA THR A 20 -9.85 4.05 9.44
C THR A 20 -10.00 3.67 7.97
N ASN A 21 -9.02 3.00 7.35
CA ASN A 21 -9.09 2.61 5.96
C ASN A 21 -9.83 1.26 5.82
N PRO A 22 -11.09 1.25 5.37
CA PRO A 22 -11.87 0.02 5.29
C PRO A 22 -11.32 -0.94 4.23
N LYS A 23 -10.50 -0.46 3.28
CA LYS A 23 -9.97 -1.27 2.18
C LYS A 23 -9.22 -2.50 2.69
N SER A 24 -8.35 -2.32 3.69
CA SER A 24 -7.55 -3.42 4.23
C SER A 24 -8.42 -4.45 4.95
N ILE A 25 -9.40 -3.98 5.72
CA ILE A 25 -10.34 -4.86 6.44
C ILE A 25 -11.17 -5.67 5.44
N VAL A 26 -11.75 -5.02 4.43
CA VAL A 26 -12.55 -5.67 3.39
C VAL A 26 -11.71 -6.68 2.60
N PHE A 27 -10.46 -6.33 2.27
CA PHE A 27 -9.55 -7.24 1.59
C PHE A 27 -9.26 -8.49 2.43
N LEU A 28 -8.90 -8.34 3.71
CA LEU A 28 -8.62 -9.47 4.59
C LEU A 28 -9.87 -10.32 4.83
N ALA A 29 -11.03 -9.70 5.00
CA ALA A 29 -12.30 -10.39 5.17
C ALA A 29 -12.70 -11.20 3.93
N ALA A 30 -12.34 -10.75 2.73
CA ALA A 30 -12.56 -11.50 1.50
C ALA A 30 -11.52 -12.60 1.27
N LEU A 31 -10.26 -12.35 1.68
CA LEU A 31 -9.13 -13.24 1.42
C LEU A 31 -9.04 -14.38 2.42
N PHE A 32 -9.06 -14.08 3.73
CA PHE A 32 -8.77 -15.07 4.78
C PHE A 32 -9.71 -16.27 4.79
N PRO A 33 -11.04 -16.12 4.64
CA PRO A 33 -11.94 -17.27 4.64
C PRO A 33 -11.66 -18.28 3.53
N GLN A 34 -11.05 -17.87 2.41
CA GLN A 34 -10.70 -18.76 1.31
C GLN A 34 -9.58 -19.75 1.66
N PHE A 35 -8.81 -19.47 2.72
CA PHE A 35 -7.67 -20.29 3.15
C PHE A 35 -7.92 -21.02 4.48
N ILE A 36 -9.15 -20.97 5.01
CA ILE A 36 -9.49 -21.57 6.30
C ILE A 36 -10.36 -22.80 6.09
N LEU A 37 -9.97 -23.89 6.76
CA LEU A 37 -10.77 -25.10 6.85
C LEU A 37 -11.77 -24.96 8.01
N PRO A 38 -13.09 -24.91 7.74
CA PRO A 38 -14.08 -24.66 8.80
C PRO A 38 -14.18 -25.80 9.82
N GLN A 39 -13.78 -27.03 9.44
CA GLN A 39 -13.89 -28.23 10.27
C GLN A 39 -12.76 -28.38 11.30
N GLU A 40 -11.74 -27.54 11.24
CA GLU A 40 -10.53 -27.60 12.08
C GLU A 40 -10.48 -26.40 13.05
N PRO A 41 -9.63 -26.44 14.10
CA PRO A 41 -9.44 -25.30 15.02
C PRO A 41 -9.02 -24.02 14.27
N GLN A 42 -9.93 -23.05 14.21
CA GLN A 42 -9.76 -21.87 13.37
C GLN A 42 -8.78 -20.84 13.94
N LEU A 43 -8.65 -20.76 15.27
CA LEU A 43 -7.81 -19.76 15.92
C LEU A 43 -6.35 -19.84 15.44
N MET A 44 -5.79 -21.05 15.35
CA MET A 44 -4.40 -21.23 14.90
C MET A 44 -4.23 -20.89 13.42
N GLN A 45 -5.23 -21.21 12.58
CA GLN A 45 -5.21 -20.85 11.16
C GLN A 45 -5.22 -19.33 10.98
N TYR A 46 -6.07 -18.61 11.72
CA TYR A 46 -6.10 -17.14 11.71
C TYR A 46 -4.79 -16.52 12.20
N VAL A 47 -4.17 -17.07 13.24
CA VAL A 47 -2.88 -16.59 13.75
C VAL A 47 -1.79 -16.77 12.68
N VAL A 48 -1.72 -17.93 12.03
CA VAL A 48 -0.74 -18.18 10.96
C VAL A 48 -0.96 -17.24 9.77
N LEU A 49 -2.20 -17.09 9.30
CA LEU A 49 -2.54 -16.17 8.20
C LEU A 49 -2.26 -14.70 8.55
N GLY A 50 -2.58 -14.29 9.78
CA GLY A 50 -2.32 -12.95 10.28
C GLY A 50 -0.83 -12.64 10.37
N VAL A 51 -0.05 -13.53 10.99
CA VAL A 51 1.40 -13.36 11.15
C VAL A 51 2.11 -13.36 9.81
N THR A 52 1.79 -14.30 8.92
CA THR A 52 2.39 -14.34 7.58
C THR A 52 2.09 -13.07 6.78
N THR A 53 0.85 -12.60 6.84
CA THR A 53 0.45 -11.33 6.20
C THR A 53 1.24 -10.15 6.74
N ILE A 54 1.36 -10.02 8.07
CA ILE A 54 2.13 -8.93 8.72
C ILE A 54 3.61 -8.98 8.31
N VAL A 55 4.23 -10.16 8.31
CA VAL A 55 5.64 -10.33 7.94
C VAL A 55 5.88 -9.91 6.49
N VAL A 56 5.03 -10.38 5.57
CA VAL A 56 5.13 -10.03 4.15
C VAL A 56 4.92 -8.52 3.97
N ASP A 57 3.92 -7.93 4.61
CA ASP A 57 3.64 -6.50 4.52
C ASP A 57 4.82 -5.66 5.02
N ILE A 58 5.44 -6.03 6.14
CA ILE A 58 6.63 -5.36 6.67
C ILE A 58 7.78 -5.42 5.67
N ILE A 59 8.08 -6.60 5.12
CA ILE A 59 9.18 -6.78 4.15
C ILE A 59 8.94 -5.89 2.92
N VAL A 60 7.72 -5.94 2.38
CA VAL A 60 7.33 -5.17 1.20
C VAL A 60 7.39 -3.66 1.49
N MET A 61 6.86 -3.20 2.62
CA MET A 61 6.86 -1.78 2.99
C MET A 61 8.25 -1.23 3.27
N ILE A 62 9.15 -2.02 3.87
CA ILE A 62 10.57 -1.64 4.01
C ILE A 62 11.21 -1.52 2.62
N GLY A 63 10.93 -2.46 1.71
CA GLY A 63 11.36 -2.37 0.31
C GLY A 63 10.88 -1.08 -0.36
N TYR A 64 9.59 -0.74 -0.22
CA TYR A 64 9.05 0.50 -0.74
C TYR A 64 9.68 1.75 -0.10
N ALA A 65 9.85 1.77 1.23
CA ALA A 65 10.40 2.91 1.95
C ALA A 65 11.87 3.17 1.55
N THR A 66 12.66 2.11 1.38
CA THR A 66 14.06 2.20 0.94
C THR A 66 14.16 2.71 -0.50
N LEU A 67 13.35 2.16 -1.42
CA LEU A 67 13.25 2.66 -2.79
C LEU A 67 12.80 4.12 -2.85
N ALA A 68 11.78 4.49 -2.08
CA ALA A 68 11.27 5.85 -2.00
C ALA A 68 12.35 6.83 -1.51
N THR A 69 13.15 6.43 -0.51
CA THR A 69 14.29 7.23 -0.02
C THR A 69 15.34 7.44 -1.11
N ARG A 70 15.65 6.39 -1.89
CA ARG A 70 16.60 6.47 -3.00
C ARG A 70 16.10 7.40 -4.11
N ILE A 71 14.84 7.27 -4.49
CA ILE A 71 14.17 8.10 -5.50
C ILE A 71 14.09 9.56 -5.02
N ALA A 72 13.71 9.80 -3.77
CA ALA A 72 13.69 11.14 -3.18
C ALA A 72 15.08 11.80 -3.21
N GLY A 73 16.15 11.03 -3.00
CA GLY A 73 17.53 11.51 -3.15
C GLY A 73 17.90 11.90 -4.60
N TRP A 74 17.22 11.34 -5.61
CA TRP A 74 17.41 11.71 -7.02
C TRP A 74 16.56 12.91 -7.44
N ILE A 75 15.38 13.08 -6.84
CA ILE A 75 14.47 14.21 -7.11
C ILE A 75 14.98 15.47 -6.39
N LYS A 76 16.01 16.09 -6.94
CA LYS A 76 16.61 17.32 -6.39
C LYS A 76 16.15 18.61 -7.08
N GLY A 77 15.34 18.53 -8.14
CA GLY A 77 14.99 19.70 -8.94
C GLY A 77 13.73 19.57 -9.80
N PRO A 78 13.31 20.68 -10.43
CA PRO A 78 12.05 20.76 -11.16
C PRO A 78 12.01 19.86 -12.40
N LYS A 79 13.16 19.59 -13.03
CA LYS A 79 13.25 18.68 -14.19
C LYS A 79 12.92 17.23 -13.80
N GLN A 80 13.47 16.75 -12.69
CA GLN A 80 13.22 15.41 -12.17
C GLN A 80 11.76 15.25 -11.71
N MET A 81 11.22 16.27 -11.03
CA MET A 81 9.82 16.27 -10.63
C MET A 81 8.87 16.26 -11.85
N LYS A 82 9.21 17.01 -12.91
CA LYS A 82 8.44 17.00 -14.17
C LYS A 82 8.50 15.63 -14.85
N ALA A 83 9.64 14.96 -14.85
CA ALA A 83 9.77 13.60 -15.37
C ALA A 83 8.90 12.62 -14.56
N LEU A 84 8.96 12.68 -13.23
CA LEU A 84 8.13 11.83 -12.35
C LEU A 84 6.64 12.06 -12.59
N ASN A 85 6.20 13.31 -12.67
CA ASN A 85 4.81 13.66 -12.96
C ASN A 85 4.38 13.16 -14.35
N LYS A 86 5.27 13.20 -15.35
CA LYS A 86 4.99 12.67 -16.70
C LYS A 86 4.82 11.15 -16.67
N VAL A 87 5.63 10.45 -15.88
CA VAL A 87 5.48 8.99 -15.67
C VAL A 87 4.12 8.67 -15.07
N PHE A 88 3.76 9.29 -13.93
CA PHE A 88 2.45 9.07 -13.30
C PHE A 88 1.29 9.43 -14.23
N GLY A 89 1.37 10.57 -14.93
CA GLY A 89 0.36 10.99 -15.89
C GLY A 89 0.20 10.00 -17.06
N SER A 90 1.31 9.48 -17.59
CA SER A 90 1.27 8.46 -18.65
C SER A 90 0.68 7.15 -18.17
N LEU A 91 0.97 6.74 -16.93
CA LEU A 91 0.43 5.53 -16.33
C LEU A 91 -1.09 5.65 -16.14
N PHE A 92 -1.57 6.80 -15.68
CA PHE A 92 -3.01 7.06 -15.56
C PHE A 92 -3.72 7.09 -16.90
N MET A 93 -3.12 7.72 -17.92
CA MET A 93 -3.67 7.69 -19.29
C MET A 93 -3.76 6.27 -19.83
N LEU A 94 -2.72 5.45 -19.61
CA LEU A 94 -2.70 4.06 -20.03
C LEU A 94 -3.80 3.24 -19.34
N ILE A 95 -3.92 3.35 -18.02
CA ILE A 95 -4.97 2.67 -17.24
C ILE A 95 -6.35 3.14 -17.70
N GLY A 96 -6.56 4.43 -17.91
CA GLY A 96 -7.82 4.98 -18.41
C GLY A 96 -8.18 4.46 -19.80
N ALA A 97 -7.21 4.38 -20.71
CA ALA A 97 -7.40 3.80 -22.03
C ALA A 97 -7.75 2.30 -21.97
N LEU A 98 -7.02 1.52 -21.15
CA LEU A 98 -7.29 0.10 -20.95
C LEU A 98 -8.70 -0.13 -20.38
N LEU A 99 -9.12 0.68 -19.40
CA LEU A 99 -10.47 0.60 -18.84
C LEU A 99 -11.55 0.99 -19.86
N ALA A 100 -11.30 1.99 -20.70
CA ALA A 100 -12.20 2.37 -21.78
C ALA A 100 -12.35 1.24 -22.81
N SER A 101 -11.24 0.59 -23.20
CA SER A 101 -11.25 -0.55 -24.10
C SER A 101 -11.90 -1.79 -23.50
N ALA A 102 -11.67 -2.07 -22.21
CA ALA A 102 -12.28 -3.21 -21.51
C ALA A 102 -13.79 -3.06 -21.31
N ARG A 103 -14.32 -1.83 -21.35
CA ARG A 103 -15.77 -1.55 -21.31
C ARG A 103 -16.45 -1.73 -22.68
N HIS A 104 -15.67 -1.82 -23.76
CA HIS A 104 -16.14 -2.05 -25.12
C HIS A 104 -15.94 -3.51 -25.60
N ALA A 105 -15.44 -4.40 -24.73
CA ALA A 105 -15.42 -5.85 -24.90
C ALA A 105 -16.47 -6.50 -23.99
#